data_AF-A0A3M0XJD7-F1
#
_entry.id   AF-A0A3M0XJD7-F1
#
_cell.length_a   1.000
_cell.length_b   1.000
_cell.length_c   1.000
_cell.angle_alpha   90.00
_cell.angle_beta   90.00
_cell.angle_gamma   90.00
#
_symmetry.space_group_name_H-M   'P 1'
#
loop_
_entity.id
_entity.type
_entity.pdbx_description
1 polymer ?
#
loop_
_entity_poly.entity_id
_entity_poly.type
_entity_poly.pdbx_seq_one_letter_code
_entity_poly.pdbx_strand_id
1 'polypeptide(L)' 'EDLVVHEPGLVVPHPRMHSRAFVLEPLAQIAPLARHPTLGATVAELLSALTQTAALGRL' A
#
# COMPACT_ATOMS: atom_id res chain seq x y z
N GLU A 1 -12.43 -9.25 -9.32
CA GLU A 1 -11.07 -9.82 -9.39
C GLU A 1 -10.09 -8.66 -9.26
N ASP A 2 -9.01 -8.78 -8.50
CA ASP A 2 -8.02 -7.71 -8.37
C ASP A 2 -7.05 -7.78 -9.56
N LEU A 3 -6.94 -6.67 -10.31
CA LEU A 3 -6.18 -6.61 -11.56
C LEU A 3 -4.69 -6.30 -11.30
N VAL A 4 -3.80 -7.04 -11.95
CA VAL A 4 -2.35 -6.77 -12.02
C VAL A 4 -1.94 -6.55 -13.47
N VAL A 5 -1.33 -5.41 -13.77
CA VAL A 5 -0.89 -5.01 -15.11
C VAL A 5 0.59 -4.66 -15.09
N HIS A 6 1.35 -5.17 -16.06
CA HIS A 6 2.74 -4.82 -16.29
C HIS A 6 3.02 -4.65 -17.79
N GLU A 7 2.83 -3.43 -18.28
CA GLU A 7 2.99 -3.06 -19.69
C GLU A 7 3.98 -1.88 -19.84
N PRO A 8 4.56 -1.66 -21.04
CA PRO A 8 5.37 -0.47 -21.28
C PRO A 8 4.59 0.81 -20.96
N GLY A 9 5.00 1.51 -19.89
CA GLY A 9 4.37 2.76 -19.44
C GLY A 9 3.18 2.60 -18.48
N LEU A 10 2.75 1.38 -18.13
CA LEU A 10 1.65 1.14 -17.20
C LEU A 10 1.95 -0.01 -16.23
N VAL A 11 1.92 0.28 -14.94
CA VAL A 11 2.04 -0.73 -13.89
C VAL A 11 0.96 -0.54 -12.84
N VAL A 12 0.16 -1.59 -12.63
CA VAL A 12 -0.94 -1.63 -11.65
C VAL A 12 -0.82 -2.90 -10.81
N PRO A 13 -0.91 -2.80 -9.47
CA PRO A 13 -0.84 -1.58 -8.67
C PRO A 13 0.50 -0.83 -8.86
N HIS A 14 0.53 0.49 -8.63
CA HIS A 14 1.75 1.27 -8.77
C HIS A 14 2.85 0.71 -7.84
N PRO A 15 4.09 0.47 -8.30
CA PRO A 15 5.11 -0.28 -7.56
C PRO A 15 5.40 0.25 -6.15
N ARG A 16 5.28 1.56 -5.96
CA ARG A 16 5.52 2.25 -4.67
C ARG A 16 4.26 2.73 -3.96
N MET A 17 3.06 2.23 -4.31
CA MET A 17 1.84 2.67 -3.63
C MET A 17 1.85 2.30 -2.14
N HIS A 18 2.35 1.11 -1.83
CA HIS A 18 2.43 0.56 -0.47
C HIS A 18 3.43 1.32 0.42
N SER A 19 4.26 2.19 -0.16
CA SER A 19 5.26 2.97 0.58
C SER A 19 4.87 4.44 0.76
N ARG A 20 3.61 4.81 0.47
CA ARG A 20 3.13 6.21 0.47
C ARG A 20 1.94 6.38 1.39
N ALA A 21 2.15 7.07 2.51
CA ALA A 21 1.10 7.33 3.50
C ALA A 21 -0.11 8.04 2.88
N PHE A 22 0.09 9.06 2.05
CA PHE A 22 -1.03 9.79 1.40
C PHE A 22 -1.89 8.93 0.46
N VAL A 23 -1.42 7.74 0.05
CA VAL A 23 -2.22 6.75 -0.70
C VAL A 23 -2.94 5.82 0.27
N LEU A 24 -2.23 5.32 1.27
CA LEU A 24 -2.74 4.31 2.19
C LEU A 24 -3.68 4.87 3.26
N GLU A 25 -3.45 6.09 3.77
CA GLU A 25 -4.30 6.74 4.78
C GLU A 25 -5.76 6.90 4.31
N PRO A 26 -6.06 7.55 3.18
CA PRO A 26 -7.44 7.65 2.70
C PRO A 26 -8.00 6.28 2.30
N LEU A 27 -7.18 5.39 1.73
CA LEU A 27 -7.64 4.06 1.34
C LEU A 27 -8.01 3.19 2.56
N ALA A 28 -7.28 3.32 3.68
CA ALA A 28 -7.57 2.62 4.92
C ALA A 28 -8.89 3.08 5.56
N GLN A 29 -9.31 4.33 5.32
CA GLN A 29 -10.59 4.83 5.82
C GLN A 29 -11.79 4.18 5.11
N ILE A 30 -11.65 3.88 3.82
CA ILE A 30 -12.77 3.37 3.00
C ILE A 30 -12.71 1.85 2.77
N ALA A 31 -11.51 1.26 2.77
CA ALA A 31 -11.30 -0.15 2.43
C ALA A 31 -10.09 -0.75 3.22
N PRO A 32 -10.13 -0.76 4.56
CA PRO A 32 -9.00 -1.20 5.38
C PRO A 32 -8.61 -2.67 5.16
N LEU A 33 -9.58 -3.52 4.81
CA LEU A 33 -9.41 -4.96 4.60
C LEU A 33 -9.10 -5.33 3.14
N ALA A 34 -9.08 -4.36 2.21
CA ALA A 34 -8.68 -4.62 0.83
C ALA A 34 -7.24 -5.16 0.82
N ARG A 35 -7.02 -6.24 0.07
CA ARG A 35 -5.70 -6.89 -0.02
C ARG A 35 -4.95 -6.36 -1.22
N HIS A 36 -3.67 -6.03 -1.03
CA HIS A 36 -2.81 -5.70 -2.15
C HIS A 36 -2.54 -6.98 -2.97
N PRO A 37 -2.85 -7.02 -4.27
CA PRO A 37 -2.87 -8.26 -5.05
C PRO A 37 -1.50 -8.96 -5.13
N THR A 38 -0.41 -8.20 -5.10
CA THR A 38 0.96 -8.76 -5.13
C THR A 38 1.56 -9.03 -3.74
N LEU A 39 1.20 -8.25 -2.71
CA LEU A 39 1.83 -8.33 -1.38
C LEU A 39 1.03 -9.19 -0.41
N GLY A 40 -0.26 -9.46 -0.70
CA GLY A 40 -1.16 -10.23 0.17
C GLY A 40 -1.60 -9.52 1.46
N ALA A 41 -0.87 -8.47 1.88
CA ALA A 41 -1.20 -7.64 3.01
C ALA A 41 -2.43 -6.75 2.75
N THR A 42 -3.19 -6.50 3.80
CA THR A 42 -4.29 -5.53 3.82
C THR A 42 -3.77 -4.09 3.81
N VAL A 43 -4.60 -3.16 3.34
CA VAL A 43 -4.28 -1.73 3.37
C VAL A 43 -3.94 -1.25 4.79
N ALA A 44 -4.67 -1.72 5.81
CA ALA A 44 -4.39 -1.38 7.21
C ALA A 44 -3.01 -1.89 7.68
N GLU A 45 -2.62 -3.12 7.31
CA GLU A 45 -1.29 -3.66 7.62
C GLU A 45 -0.17 -2.86 6.93
N LEU A 46 -0.37 -2.51 5.66
CA LEU A 46 0.59 -1.69 4.91
C LEU A 46 0.77 -0.30 5.53
N LEU A 47 -0.32 0.34 5.97
CA LEU A 47 -0.25 1.64 6.64
C LEU A 47 0.48 1.55 7.99
N SER A 48 0.17 0.53 8.79
CA SER A 48 0.83 0.29 10.09
C SER A 48 2.35 0.10 9.94
N ALA A 49 2.79 -0.61 8.90
CA ALA A 49 4.22 -0.83 8.63
C ALA A 49 4.97 0.48 8.32
N LEU A 50 4.33 1.45 7.65
CA LEU A 50 4.91 2.76 7.40
C LEU A 50 5.11 3.56 8.69
N THR A 51 4.13 3.55 9.59
CA THR A 51 4.21 4.27 10.87
C THR A 51 5.34 3.72 11.75
N GLN A 52 5.51 2.39 11.79
CA GLN A 52 6.60 1.75 12.51
C GLN A 52 7.98 2.15 11.96
N THR A 53 8.12 2.18 10.64
CA THR A 53 9.38 2.62 9.98
C THR A 53 9.71 4.08 10.30
N ALA A 54 8.71 4.96 10.25
CA ALA A 54 8.90 6.38 10.60
C ALA A 54 9.24 6.59 12.09
N ALA A 55 8.81 5.70 12.99
CA ALA A 55 9.15 5.76 14.40
C ALA A 55 10.62 5.35 14.68
N LEU A 56 11.12 4.33 13.98
CA LEU A 56 12.50 3.84 14.15
C LEU A 56 13.57 4.84 13.66
N GLY A 57 13.27 5.66 12.66
CA GLY A 57 14.19 6.67 12.14
C GLY A 57 14.30 7.96 12.97
N ARG A 58 13.63 8.04 14.13
CA ARG A 58 13.61 9.21 15.02
C ARG A 58 14.36 9.00 16.35
N LEU A 59 15.11 7.90 16.47
CA LEU A 59 16.00 7.58 17.58
C LEU A 59 17.46 7.78 17.17
#